data_AF-A0A2A4MPE7-F1
#
_entry.id   AF-A0A2A4MPE7-F1
#
_cell.length_a   1.000
_cell.length_b   1.000
_cell.length_c   1.000
_cell.angle_alpha   90.00
_cell.angle_beta   90.00
_cell.angle_gamma   90.00
#
_symmetry.space_group_name_H-M   'P 1'
#
loop_
_entity.id
_entity.type
_entity.pdbx_description
1 polymer ?
#
loop_
_entity_poly.entity_id
_entity_poly.type
_entity_poly.pdbx_seq_one_letter_code
_entity_poly.pdbx_strand_id
1 'polypeptide(L)'
;MTKNSNVSYALVIALLLMASLSGQVNAQGVRTNTHTGRVELLRQDEGYVIISAKTLPFSNEHTQIYLENTPMESQVLDEGMVVRYTLDSQGNLLRIDILGPANKLLELTNN
;
A
#
# COMPACT_ATOMS: atom_id res chain seq x y z
N MET A 1 -47.06 -1.83 54.33
CA MET A 1 -46.29 -2.74 53.46
C MET A 1 -45.64 -1.91 52.37
N THR A 2 -44.38 -1.52 52.56
CA THR A 2 -43.55 -0.73 51.64
C THR A 2 -42.85 -1.67 50.66
N LYS A 3 -43.10 -1.50 49.35
CA LYS A 3 -42.39 -2.22 48.29
C LYS A 3 -41.32 -1.28 47.73
N ASN A 4 -40.12 -1.31 48.31
CA ASN A 4 -38.97 -0.54 47.80
C ASN A 4 -38.50 -1.14 46.48
N SER A 5 -38.83 -0.47 45.37
CA SER A 5 -38.29 -0.74 44.04
C SER A 5 -36.89 -0.13 43.91
N ASN A 6 -35.92 -0.71 44.63
CA ASN A 6 -34.50 -0.42 44.40
C ASN A 6 -34.01 -1.33 43.27
N VAL A 7 -34.46 -1.05 42.04
CA VAL A 7 -33.86 -1.66 40.86
C VAL A 7 -32.41 -1.17 40.82
N SER A 8 -31.49 -2.10 41.06
CA SER A 8 -30.08 -1.91 41.34
C SER A 8 -29.38 -1.06 40.27
N TYR A 9 -29.26 0.23 40.53
CA TYR A 9 -28.39 1.16 39.77
C TYR A 9 -26.96 0.62 39.61
N ALA A 10 -26.50 -0.20 40.57
CA ALA A 10 -25.23 -0.93 40.51
C ALA A 10 -25.09 -1.82 39.26
N LEU A 11 -26.18 -2.44 38.80
CA LEU A 11 -26.17 -3.36 37.66
C LEU A 11 -26.12 -2.58 36.33
N VAL A 12 -26.74 -1.41 36.29
CA VAL A 12 -26.69 -0.48 35.15
C VAL A 12 -25.31 0.16 34.99
N ILE A 13 -24.68 0.55 36.10
CA ILE A 13 -23.33 1.13 36.10
C ILE A 13 -22.28 0.09 35.65
N ALA A 14 -22.40 -1.16 36.12
CA ALA A 14 -21.51 -2.25 35.71
C ALA A 14 -21.61 -2.55 34.20
N LEU A 15 -22.82 -2.46 33.63
CA LEU A 15 -23.04 -2.67 32.20
C LEU A 15 -22.44 -1.54 31.35
N LEU A 16 -22.53 -0.28 31.80
CA LEU A 16 -21.94 0.87 31.10
C LEU A 16 -20.40 0.82 31.08
N LEU A 17 -19.77 0.37 32.16
CA LEU A 17 -18.32 0.25 32.24
C LEU A 17 -17.78 -0.80 31.25
N MET A 18 -18.47 -1.92 31.06
CA MET A 18 -18.05 -2.96 30.12
C MET A 18 -18.20 -2.58 28.64
N ALA A 19 -19.12 -1.67 28.30
CA ALA A 19 -19.30 -1.21 26.93
C ALA A 19 -18.17 -0.28 26.44
N SER A 20 -17.45 0.36 27.36
CA SER A 20 -16.36 1.31 27.04
C SER A 20 -15.04 0.65 26.62
N LEU A 21 -14.92 -0.68 26.76
CA LEU A 21 -13.75 -1.45 26.30
C LEU A 21 -13.89 -2.00 24.87
N SER A 22 -14.90 -1.56 24.12
CA SER A 22 -15.07 -1.95 22.72
C SER A 22 -14.01 -1.28 21.83
N GLY A 23 -12.85 -1.92 21.79
CA GLY A 23 -11.94 -2.02 20.66
C GLY A 23 -11.64 -0.71 19.93
N GLN A 24 -10.49 -0.10 20.26
CA GLN A 24 -9.73 0.62 19.26
C GLN A 24 -9.32 -0.36 18.17
N VAL A 25 -10.19 -0.57 17.18
CA VAL A 25 -9.82 -1.17 15.90
C VAL A 25 -8.88 -0.20 15.22
N ASN A 26 -7.58 -0.37 15.47
CA ASN A 26 -6.54 0.21 14.63
C ASN A 26 -6.65 -0.45 13.26
N ALA A 27 -7.54 0.06 12.41
CA ALA A 27 -7.48 -0.13 10.98
C ALA A 27 -6.26 0.64 10.44
N GLN A 28 -5.06 0.28 10.89
CA GLN A 28 -3.82 0.63 10.23
C GLN A 28 -3.64 -0.33 9.06
N GLY A 29 -4.49 -0.16 8.03
CA GLY A 29 -4.16 -0.53 6.67
C GLY A 29 -3.09 0.42 6.12
N VAL A 30 -1.99 0.59 6.85
CA VAL A 30 -0.83 1.33 6.37
C VAL A 30 -0.21 0.40 5.34
N ARG A 31 -0.12 0.84 4.09
CA ARG A 31 0.75 0.24 3.08
C ARG A 31 2.21 0.39 3.57
N THR A 32 2.61 -0.41 4.54
CA THR A 32 3.78 -0.20 5.40
C THR A 32 5.10 -0.24 4.66
N ASN A 33 5.15 -0.78 3.44
CA ASN A 33 6.36 -0.86 2.63
C ASN A 33 6.23 -0.08 1.32
N THR A 34 5.63 1.10 1.36
CA THR A 34 5.59 1.99 0.18
C THR A 34 6.85 2.85 0.14
N HIS A 35 7.54 2.83 -1.00
CA HIS A 35 8.74 3.59 -1.25
C HIS A 35 8.59 4.41 -2.52
N THR A 36 9.36 5.49 -2.65
CA THR A 36 9.44 6.28 -3.88
C THR A 36 10.90 6.33 -4.32
N GLY A 37 11.13 6.21 -5.62
CA GLY A 37 12.46 6.31 -6.17
C GLY A 37 12.48 6.50 -7.67
N ARG A 38 13.67 6.74 -8.19
CA ARG A 38 13.89 6.85 -9.64
C ARG A 38 14.42 5.52 -10.15
N VAL A 39 13.86 5.04 -11.25
CA VAL A 39 14.39 3.90 -11.99
C VAL A 39 15.73 4.33 -12.60
N GLU A 40 16.79 3.59 -12.29
CA GLU A 40 18.15 3.90 -12.76
C GLU A 40 18.65 2.87 -13.76
N LEU A 41 18.18 1.63 -13.68
CA LEU A 41 18.52 0.56 -14.63
C LEU A 41 17.38 -0.47 -14.67
N LEU A 42 17.07 -0.96 -15.87
CA LEU A 42 16.13 -2.06 -16.08
C LEU A 42 16.84 -3.30 -16.60
N ARG A 43 16.81 -4.38 -15.82
CA ARG A 43 17.33 -5.70 -16.19
C ARG A 43 16.26 -6.75 -15.89
N GLN A 44 15.06 -6.46 -16.38
CA GLN A 44 13.87 -7.29 -16.16
C GLN A 44 14.04 -8.70 -16.74
N ASP A 45 14.82 -8.82 -17.81
CA ASP A 45 15.28 -10.08 -18.42
C ASP A 45 16.21 -10.88 -17.51
N GLU A 46 17.01 -10.20 -16.69
CA GLU A 46 17.84 -10.81 -15.64
C GLU A 46 17.10 -10.91 -14.28
N GLY A 47 15.84 -10.49 -14.22
CA GLY A 47 14.99 -10.61 -13.03
C GLY A 47 15.17 -9.53 -11.97
N TYR A 48 15.72 -8.35 -12.31
CA TYR A 48 15.84 -7.24 -11.36
C TYR A 48 15.73 -5.85 -11.99
N VAL A 49 15.49 -4.87 -11.13
CA VAL A 49 15.54 -3.43 -11.49
C VAL A 49 16.34 -2.67 -10.44
N ILE A 50 16.97 -1.57 -10.82
CA ILE A 50 17.64 -0.67 -9.89
C ILE A 50 16.80 0.57 -9.70
N ILE A 51 16.36 0.83 -8.46
CA ILE A 51 15.58 2.01 -8.09
C ILE A 51 16.31 2.75 -6.97
N SER A 52 16.73 4.00 -7.22
CA SER A 52 17.49 4.82 -6.27
C SER A 52 18.66 4.07 -5.62
N ALA A 53 19.57 3.52 -6.43
CA ALA A 53 20.72 2.70 -6.05
C ALA A 53 20.40 1.37 -5.32
N LYS A 54 19.14 0.92 -5.30
CA LYS A 54 18.75 -0.38 -4.74
C LYS A 54 18.42 -1.37 -5.84
N THR A 55 19.12 -2.50 -5.85
CA THR A 55 18.77 -3.66 -6.68
C THR A 55 17.58 -4.37 -6.07
N LEU A 56 16.47 -4.43 -6.80
CA LEU A 56 15.21 -5.04 -6.36
C LEU A 56 14.84 -6.21 -7.29
N PRO A 57 14.47 -7.38 -6.74
CA PRO A 57 13.94 -8.48 -7.53
C PRO A 57 12.69 -8.05 -8.30
N PHE A 58 12.62 -8.46 -9.58
CA PHE A 58 11.54 -8.13 -10.48
C PHE A 58 11.05 -9.39 -11.20
N SER A 59 9.73 -9.55 -11.29
CA SER A 59 9.10 -10.66 -12.01
C SER A 59 7.84 -10.15 -12.70
N ASN A 60 7.74 -10.32 -14.02
CA ASN A 60 6.54 -9.94 -14.79
C ASN A 60 5.26 -10.67 -14.31
N GLU A 61 5.41 -11.82 -13.67
CA GLU A 61 4.27 -12.62 -13.16
C GLU A 61 3.74 -12.10 -11.82
N HIS A 62 4.58 -11.43 -11.03
CA HIS A 62 4.26 -11.02 -9.66
C HIS A 62 4.18 -9.49 -9.49
N THR A 63 4.93 -8.73 -10.29
CA THR A 63 5.01 -7.28 -10.20
C THR A 63 3.96 -6.63 -11.10
N GLN A 64 3.07 -5.84 -10.50
CA GLN A 64 2.03 -5.11 -11.23
C GLN A 64 2.41 -3.65 -11.42
N ILE A 65 2.30 -3.15 -12.66
CA ILE A 65 2.61 -1.75 -12.99
C ILE A 65 1.32 -0.97 -13.22
N TYR A 66 1.25 0.25 -12.70
CA TYR A 66 0.10 1.12 -12.81
C TYR A 66 0.50 2.53 -13.24
N LEU A 67 -0.32 3.15 -14.07
CA LEU A 67 -0.33 4.58 -14.35
C LEU A 67 -1.69 5.14 -13.95
N GLU A 68 -1.74 6.05 -12.98
CA GLU A 68 -2.99 6.66 -12.50
C GLU A 68 -4.09 5.64 -12.10
N ASN A 69 -3.69 4.49 -11.55
CA ASN A 69 -4.53 3.31 -11.22
C ASN A 69 -4.99 2.46 -12.42
N THR A 70 -4.59 2.80 -13.64
CA THR A 70 -4.75 1.94 -14.82
C THR A 70 -3.60 0.94 -14.86
N PRO A 71 -3.87 -0.38 -14.94
CA PRO A 71 -2.82 -1.37 -15.10
C PRO A 71 -2.10 -1.18 -16.44
N MET A 72 -0.78 -1.28 -16.42
CA MET A 72 0.10 -1.12 -17.58
C MET A 72 0.95 -2.37 -17.77
N GLU A 73 1.37 -2.60 -19.01
CA GLU A 73 2.38 -3.62 -19.33
C GLU A 73 3.75 -3.25 -18.72
N SER A 74 4.56 -4.26 -18.40
CA SER A 74 5.85 -4.03 -17.74
C SER A 74 6.86 -3.24 -18.57
N GLN A 75 6.70 -3.29 -19.90
CA GLN A 75 7.49 -2.59 -20.92
C GLN A 75 7.34 -1.06 -20.87
N VAL A 76 6.30 -0.58 -20.21
CA VAL A 76 6.03 0.85 -20.02
C VAL A 76 7.02 1.47 -19.03
N LEU A 77 7.59 0.66 -18.14
CA LEU A 77 8.60 1.13 -17.21
C LEU A 77 9.89 1.45 -17.97
N ASP A 78 10.46 2.62 -17.70
CA ASP A 78 11.69 3.06 -18.36
C ASP A 78 12.66 3.72 -17.38
N GLU A 79 13.94 3.74 -17.75
CA GLU A 79 14.99 4.41 -16.99
C GLU A 79 14.72 5.91 -16.87
N GLY A 80 15.02 6.48 -15.70
CA GLY A 80 14.72 7.86 -15.39
C GLY A 80 13.28 8.14 -14.96
N MET A 81 12.37 7.15 -15.02
CA MET A 81 11.03 7.31 -14.45
C MET A 81 11.07 7.42 -12.93
N VAL A 82 10.21 8.26 -12.38
CA VAL A 82 9.94 8.33 -10.94
C VAL A 82 8.75 7.44 -10.65
N VAL A 83 8.93 6.52 -9.71
CA VAL A 83 7.92 5.53 -9.35
C VAL A 83 7.71 5.46 -7.85
N ARG A 84 6.50 5.09 -7.46
CA ARG A 84 6.18 4.64 -6.11
C ARG A 84 5.96 3.14 -6.15
N TYR A 85 6.69 2.40 -5.33
CA TYR A 85 6.63 0.95 -5.34
C TYR A 85 6.36 0.37 -3.96
N THR A 86 5.80 -0.84 -3.93
CA THR A 86 5.62 -1.61 -2.70
C THR A 86 6.33 -2.94 -2.77
N LEU A 87 6.93 -3.33 -1.65
CA LEU A 87 7.58 -4.62 -1.49
C LEU A 87 6.73 -5.57 -0.64
N ASP A 88 6.81 -6.86 -0.92
CA ASP A 88 6.28 -7.90 -0.04
C ASP A 88 7.15 -8.07 1.22
N SER A 89 6.81 -9.06 2.06
CA SER A 89 7.58 -9.38 3.28
C SER A 89 8.96 -9.99 3.01
N GLN A 90 9.23 -10.42 1.78
CA GLN A 90 10.48 -11.03 1.33
C GLN A 90 11.37 -10.02 0.57
N GLY A 91 10.87 -8.81 0.29
CA GLY A 91 11.57 -7.76 -0.43
C GLY A 91 11.37 -7.78 -1.94
N ASN A 92 10.42 -8.56 -2.47
CA ASN A 92 10.10 -8.59 -3.90
C ASN A 92 9.14 -7.46 -4.27
N LEU A 93 9.24 -6.96 -5.50
CA LEU A 93 8.34 -5.95 -6.04
C LEU A 93 6.93 -6.52 -6.28
N LEU A 94 5.95 -5.96 -5.58
CA LEU A 94 4.53 -6.28 -5.77
C LEU A 94 3.83 -5.30 -6.72
N ARG A 95 4.08 -4.01 -6.51
CA ARG A 95 3.38 -2.94 -7.23
C ARG A 95 4.33 -1.80 -7.53
N ILE A 96 4.20 -1.23 -8.72
CA ILE A 96 4.87 -0.01 -9.16
C ILE A 96 3.81 0.93 -9.72
N ASP A 97 3.61 2.08 -9.08
CA ASP A 97 2.86 3.21 -9.62
C ASP A 97 3.84 4.18 -10.31
N ILE A 98 3.63 4.46 -11.58
CA ILE A 98 4.39 5.45 -12.34
C ILE A 98 3.91 6.85 -11.94
N LEU A 99 4.83 7.71 -11.52
CA LEU A 99 4.55 9.08 -11.10
C LEU A 99 5.02 10.13 -12.11
N GLY A 100 5.96 9.79 -13.00
CA GLY A 100 6.53 10.72 -13.98
C GLY A 100 7.91 10.27 -14.49
N PRO A 101 8.70 11.15 -15.11
CA PRO A 101 8.41 12.57 -15.38
C PRO A 101 7.39 12.78 -16.52
N ALA A 102 6.70 13.92 -16.51
CA ALA A 102 5.56 14.20 -17.39
C ALA A 102 5.86 14.04 -18.90
N ASN A 103 7.09 14.29 -19.31
CA ASN A 103 7.54 14.09 -20.69
C ASN A 103 7.47 12.61 -21.13
N LYS A 104 7.75 11.66 -20.23
CA LYS A 104 7.59 10.23 -20.52
C LYS A 104 6.13 9.78 -20.42
N LEU A 105 5.33 10.41 -19.56
CA LEU A 105 3.90 10.12 -19.47
C LEU A 105 3.15 10.49 -20.76
N LEU A 106 3.53 11.60 -21.40
CA LEU A 106 2.94 12.04 -22.67
C LEU A 106 3.15 11.03 -23.82
N GLU A 107 4.23 10.26 -23.79
CA GLU A 107 4.48 9.19 -24.78
C GLU A 107 3.54 7.99 -24.57
N LEU A 108 3.07 7.77 -23.33
CA LEU A 108 2.21 6.66 -22.96
C LEU A 108 0.72 6.94 -23.18
N THR A 109 0.30 8.21 -23.19
CA THR A 109 -1.10 8.61 -23.38
C THR A 109 -1.46 8.88 -24.85
N ASN A 110 -0.49 9.13 -25.72
CA ASN A 110 -0.71 9.51 -27.12
C ASN A 110 -0.63 8.33 -28.12
N ASN A 111 -0.66 7.09 -27.63
CA ASN A 111 -0.63 5.86 -28.43
C ASN A 111 -1.92 5.05 -28.17
#